data_AF-A0A9X2NE12-F1
#
_entry.id   AF-A0A9X2NE12-F1
#
_cell.length_a   1.000
_cell.length_b   1.000
_cell.length_c   1.000
_cell.angle_alpha   90.00
_cell.angle_beta   90.00
_cell.angle_gamma   90.00
#
_symmetry.space_group_name_H-M   'P 1'
#
loop_
_entity.id
_entity.type
_entity.pdbx_description
1 polymer ?
#
loop_
_entity_poly.entity_id
_entity_poly.type
_entity_poly.pdbx_seq_one_letter_code
_entity_poly.pdbx_strand_id
1 'polypeptide(L)'
;MDDFLEHASRAYGDLRKPGYAFFEEALRTRPWEPLVERLRQVMRVEDWTDREDDVSFSYVLDRSRHSEAWLLWLSAVGPFALLVHAPAPAAEPMARSGVITGVRLLSAEEVETTVDFAPAGGRFPASLFVLLFGDSDVPWWHAH
;
A
#
# COMPACT_ATOMS: atom_id res chain seq x y z
N MET A 1 4.12 3.89 -17.06
CA MET A 1 5.29 4.56 -16.41
C MET A 1 5.09 6.06 -16.40
N ASP A 2 4.61 6.64 -17.51
CA ASP A 2 4.27 8.06 -17.58
C ASP A 2 3.19 8.47 -16.56
N ASP A 3 2.14 7.66 -16.37
CA ASP A 3 1.07 7.92 -15.40
C ASP A 3 1.58 8.02 -13.94
N PHE A 4 2.55 7.17 -13.57
CA PHE A 4 3.17 7.23 -12.24
C PHE A 4 3.95 8.52 -12.04
N LEU A 5 4.74 8.93 -13.03
CA LEU A 5 5.53 10.17 -12.93
C LEU A 5 4.64 11.40 -12.89
N GLU A 6 3.51 11.38 -13.60
CA GLU A 6 2.51 12.45 -13.52
C GLU A 6 1.92 12.56 -12.12
N HIS A 7 1.50 11.43 -11.54
CA HIS A 7 0.97 11.37 -10.19
C HIS A 7 1.99 11.79 -9.13
N ALA A 8 3.23 11.31 -9.23
CA ALA A 8 4.33 11.71 -8.36
C ALA A 8 4.65 13.20 -8.49
N SER A 9 4.72 13.75 -9.71
CA SER A 9 5.01 15.17 -9.93
C SER A 9 3.90 16.07 -9.39
N ARG A 10 2.63 15.63 -9.47
CA ARG A 10 1.49 16.37 -8.89
C ARG A 10 1.51 16.37 -7.37
N ALA A 11 1.75 15.23 -6.74
CA ALA A 11 1.78 15.13 -5.28
C ALA A 11 3.00 15.83 -4.67
N TYR A 12 4.19 15.51 -5.17
CA TYR A 12 5.46 15.98 -4.61
C TYR A 12 5.93 17.34 -5.16
N GLY A 13 5.39 17.80 -6.29
CA GLY A 13 5.89 18.99 -6.99
C GLY A 13 7.22 18.73 -7.70
N ASP A 14 8.26 19.50 -7.36
CA ASP A 14 9.61 19.26 -7.90
C ASP A 14 10.19 17.98 -7.30
N LEU A 15 10.30 16.91 -8.11
CA LEU A 15 10.82 15.62 -7.68
C LEU A 15 12.27 15.65 -7.17
N ARG A 16 13.03 16.71 -7.47
CA ARG A 16 14.39 16.91 -6.93
C ARG A 16 14.38 17.53 -5.54
N LYS A 17 13.26 18.13 -5.14
CA LYS A 17 13.00 18.70 -3.82
C LYS A 17 11.54 18.43 -3.43
N PRO A 18 11.19 17.17 -3.16
CA PRO A 18 9.81 16.76 -2.95
C PRO A 18 9.20 17.46 -1.74
N GLY A 19 7.98 17.96 -1.91
CA GLY A 19 7.13 18.45 -0.82
C GLY A 19 6.21 17.34 -0.32
N TYR A 20 6.08 17.19 1.00
CA TYR A 20 5.27 16.13 1.62
C TYR A 20 3.97 16.64 2.27
N ALA A 21 3.65 17.92 2.12
CA ALA A 21 2.49 18.54 2.76
C ALA A 21 1.14 17.94 2.33
N PHE A 22 1.08 17.31 1.14
CA PHE A 22 -0.11 16.59 0.69
C PHE A 22 -0.41 15.37 1.57
N PHE A 23 0.60 14.76 2.18
CA PHE A 23 0.39 13.57 3.00
C PHE A 23 -0.30 13.91 4.32
N GLU A 24 0.04 15.05 4.92
CA GLU A 24 -0.69 15.58 6.09
C GLU A 24 -2.19 15.79 5.78
N GLU A 25 -2.48 16.31 4.57
CA GLU A 25 -3.87 16.44 4.11
C GLU A 25 -4.55 15.09 3.91
N ALA A 26 -3.84 14.11 3.32
CA ALA A 26 -4.34 12.76 3.14
C ALA A 26 -4.62 12.07 4.49
N LEU A 27 -3.74 12.22 5.48
CA LEU A 27 -3.93 11.69 6.83
C LEU A 27 -5.16 12.30 7.51
N ARG A 28 -5.43 13.59 7.27
CA ARG A 28 -6.60 14.28 7.81
C ARG A 28 -7.91 13.86 7.14
N THR A 29 -7.90 13.77 5.82
CA THR A 29 -9.10 13.50 5.00
C THR A 29 -9.44 12.02 4.94
N ARG A 30 -8.48 11.14 5.23
CA ARG A 30 -8.62 9.68 5.23
C ARG A 30 -9.34 9.16 3.99
N PRO A 31 -8.76 9.39 2.80
CA PRO A 31 -9.47 9.16 1.56
C PRO A 31 -9.89 7.72 1.31
N TRP A 32 -9.12 6.78 1.87
CA TRP A 32 -9.38 5.36 1.75
C TRP A 32 -10.36 4.81 2.78
N GLU A 33 -10.83 5.63 3.73
CA GLU A 33 -11.75 5.19 4.79
C GLU A 33 -12.99 4.46 4.23
N PRO A 34 -13.64 4.89 3.12
CA PRO A 34 -14.77 4.14 2.57
C PRO A 34 -14.42 2.71 2.12
N LEU A 35 -13.23 2.51 1.55
CA LEU A 35 -12.72 1.18 1.18
C LEU A 35 -12.41 0.36 2.43
N VAL A 36 -11.71 0.97 3.40
CA VAL A 36 -11.32 0.32 4.66
C VAL A 36 -12.55 -0.11 5.46
N GLU A 37 -13.60 0.70 5.52
CA GLU A 37 -14.88 0.35 6.14
C GLU A 37 -15.54 -0.84 5.47
N ARG A 38 -15.51 -0.94 4.13
CA ARG A 38 -15.99 -2.15 3.41
C ARG A 38 -15.16 -3.38 3.74
N LEU A 39 -13.83 -3.24 3.88
CA LEU A 39 -12.97 -4.34 4.29
C LEU A 39 -13.27 -4.80 5.72
N ARG A 40 -13.52 -3.87 6.65
CA ARG A 40 -13.90 -4.16 8.04
C ARG A 40 -15.18 -4.97 8.16
N GLN A 41 -16.07 -4.91 7.17
CA GLN A 41 -17.30 -5.71 7.14
C GLN A 41 -17.03 -7.21 6.89
N VAL A 42 -15.89 -7.57 6.30
CA VAL A 42 -15.59 -8.95 5.88
C VAL A 42 -14.37 -9.57 6.58
N MET A 43 -13.51 -8.76 7.19
CA MET A 43 -12.30 -9.20 7.89
C MET A 43 -11.88 -8.20 8.96
N ARG A 44 -11.02 -8.64 9.89
CA ARG A 44 -10.38 -7.74 10.84
C ARG A 44 -9.35 -6.89 10.09
N VAL A 45 -9.40 -5.58 10.30
CA VAL A 45 -8.44 -4.62 9.72
C VAL A 45 -7.76 -3.89 10.86
N GLU A 46 -6.45 -3.99 10.92
CA GLU A 46 -5.61 -3.22 11.83
C GLU A 46 -4.87 -2.13 11.05
N ASP A 47 -4.90 -0.91 11.57
CA ASP A 47 -4.19 0.23 11.01
C ASP A 47 -2.76 0.26 11.57
N TRP A 48 -1.79 0.16 10.67
CA TRP A 48 -0.36 0.17 10.91
C TRP A 48 0.31 1.34 10.19
N THR A 49 -0.46 2.35 9.80
CA THR A 49 0.05 3.54 9.09
C THR A 49 1.09 4.25 9.94
N ASP A 50 2.34 4.22 9.49
CA ASP A 50 3.42 5.04 10.05
C ASP A 50 3.32 6.44 9.44
N ARG A 51 3.20 7.45 10.29
CA ARG A 51 3.03 8.85 9.86
C ARG A 51 4.36 9.55 9.66
N GLU A 52 5.45 8.99 10.18
CA GLU A 52 6.76 9.64 10.19
C GLU A 52 7.61 9.23 8.98
N ASP A 53 7.49 7.99 8.52
CA ASP A 53 8.40 7.43 7.50
C ASP A 53 7.75 7.05 6.16
N ASP A 54 6.43 6.82 6.09
CA ASP A 54 5.76 6.29 4.88
C ASP A 54 4.74 7.26 4.29
N VAL A 55 4.75 7.40 2.95
CA VAL A 55 3.71 8.13 2.19
C VAL A 55 2.62 7.17 1.71
N SER A 56 2.12 6.36 2.64
CA SER A 56 1.09 5.36 2.38
C SER A 56 0.29 5.05 3.64
N PHE A 57 -0.89 4.47 3.45
CA PHE A 57 -1.71 3.93 4.53
C PHE A 57 -1.50 2.42 4.57
N SER A 58 -1.06 1.91 5.71
CA SER A 58 -0.64 0.51 5.88
C SER A 58 -1.62 -0.23 6.76
N TYR A 59 -2.08 -1.39 6.31
CA TYR A 59 -3.07 -2.19 7.02
C TYR A 59 -2.69 -3.66 7.07
N VAL A 60 -2.97 -4.30 8.20
CA VAL A 60 -2.95 -5.76 8.33
C VAL A 60 -4.39 -6.25 8.27
N LEU A 61 -4.68 -7.16 7.34
CA LEU A 61 -5.99 -7.78 7.17
C LEU A 61 -5.94 -9.25 7.61
N ASP A 62 -6.76 -9.59 8.62
CA ASP A 62 -6.86 -10.93 9.19
C ASP A 62 -8.29 -11.46 9.04
N ARG A 63 -8.45 -12.60 8.36
CA ARG A 63 -9.76 -13.26 8.22
C ARG A 63 -10.13 -14.13 9.42
N SER A 64 -9.16 -14.55 10.25
CA SER A 64 -9.27 -15.23 11.55
C SER A 64 -8.05 -16.13 11.79
N ARG A 65 -7.07 -15.68 12.60
CA ARG A 65 -6.12 -16.50 13.39
C ARG A 65 -5.56 -17.81 12.78
N HIS A 66 -5.35 -17.88 11.47
CA HIS A 66 -4.82 -19.08 10.81
C HIS A 66 -3.71 -18.68 9.87
N SER A 67 -2.47 -19.00 10.27
CA SER A 67 -1.21 -19.17 9.51
C SER A 67 -0.82 -18.17 8.41
N GLU A 68 -1.69 -17.25 8.03
CA GLU A 68 -1.63 -16.38 6.87
C GLU A 68 -2.20 -15.02 7.25
N ALA A 69 -1.67 -13.98 6.65
CA ALA A 69 -2.10 -12.62 6.81
C ALA A 69 -2.00 -11.89 5.48
N TRP A 70 -2.81 -10.85 5.35
CA TRP A 70 -2.74 -9.94 4.22
C TRP A 70 -2.24 -8.59 4.69
N LEU A 71 -1.37 -7.98 3.90
CA LEU A 71 -0.86 -6.63 4.13
C LEU A 71 -1.30 -5.76 2.98
N LEU A 72 -1.87 -4.60 3.28
CA LEU A 72 -2.39 -3.68 2.30
C LEU A 72 -1.75 -2.31 2.50
N TRP A 73 -1.03 -1.83 1.50
CA TRP A 73 -0.57 -0.45 1.42
C TRP A 73 -1.40 0.29 0.39
N LEU A 74 -2.01 1.40 0.79
CA LEU A 74 -2.74 2.30 -0.08
C LEU A 74 -1.94 3.59 -0.25
N SER A 75 -1.61 3.95 -1.48
CA SER A 75 -0.79 5.13 -1.74
C SER A 75 -1.53 6.42 -1.39
N ALA A 76 -0.79 7.39 -0.87
CA ALA A 76 -1.25 8.78 -0.78
C ALA A 76 -0.75 9.66 -1.93
N VAL A 77 -0.11 9.06 -2.95
CA VAL A 77 0.35 9.74 -4.17
C VAL A 77 -0.58 9.45 -5.34
N GLY A 78 -1.22 8.29 -5.31
CA GLY A 78 -2.10 7.90 -6.39
C GLY A 78 -3.01 6.70 -6.16
N PRO A 79 -3.53 6.05 -7.22
CA PRO A 79 -4.61 5.09 -7.10
C PRO A 79 -3.96 3.72 -7.00
N PHE A 80 -2.82 3.70 -6.32
CA PHE A 80 -1.91 2.59 -6.30
C PHE A 80 -2.11 1.93 -4.96
N ALA A 81 -2.24 0.62 -5.01
CA ALA A 81 -2.15 -0.18 -3.82
C ALA A 81 -1.29 -1.40 -4.03
N LEU A 82 -0.74 -1.85 -2.93
CA LEU A 82 0.02 -3.07 -2.84
C LEU A 82 -0.68 -3.98 -1.86
N LEU A 83 -1.10 -5.15 -2.33
CA LEU A 83 -1.65 -6.19 -1.47
C LEU A 83 -0.66 -7.34 -1.45
N VAL A 84 -0.28 -7.79 -0.25
CA VAL A 84 0.63 -8.91 -0.06
C VAL A 84 -0.06 -9.98 0.74
N HIS A 85 0.04 -11.21 0.28
CA HIS A 85 -0.29 -12.40 1.05
C HIS A 85 1.00 -13.03 1.57
N ALA A 86 1.06 -13.25 2.88
CA ALA A 86 2.23 -13.84 3.52
C ALA A 86 1.82 -14.74 4.70
N PRO A 87 2.69 -15.68 5.12
CA PRO A 87 2.50 -16.39 6.38
C PRO A 87 2.39 -15.40 7.55
N ALA A 88 1.49 -15.66 8.51
CA ALA A 88 1.26 -14.78 9.66
C ALA A 88 2.53 -14.37 10.44
N PRO A 89 3.52 -15.26 10.67
CA PRO A 89 4.79 -14.88 11.32
C PRO A 89 5.63 -13.86 10.54
N ALA A 90 5.44 -13.76 9.21
CA ALA A 90 6.15 -12.81 8.36
C ALA A 90 5.44 -11.45 8.27
N ALA A 91 4.14 -11.40 8.61
CA ALA A 91 3.29 -10.24 8.34
C ALA A 91 3.71 -8.98 9.10
N GLU A 92 3.91 -9.08 10.42
CA GLU A 92 4.33 -7.96 11.26
C GLU A 92 5.74 -7.44 10.89
N PRO A 93 6.76 -8.29 10.70
CA PRO A 93 8.06 -7.85 10.18
C PRO A 93 7.97 -7.15 8.81
N MET A 94 7.12 -7.65 7.90
CA MET A 94 6.90 -7.05 6.59
C MET A 94 6.25 -5.67 6.70
N ALA A 95 5.18 -5.57 7.49
CA ALA A 95 4.46 -4.32 7.74
C ALA A 95 5.39 -3.24 8.31
N ARG A 96 6.28 -3.61 9.24
CA ARG A 96 7.21 -2.67 9.89
C ARG A 96 8.44 -2.32 9.05
N SER A 97 8.85 -3.17 8.12
CA SER A 97 10.10 -2.92 7.39
C SER A 97 9.94 -1.86 6.31
N GLY A 98 8.72 -1.61 5.80
CA GLY A 98 8.45 -0.69 4.69
C GLY A 98 9.13 -1.08 3.35
N VAL A 99 10.06 -2.03 3.37
CA VAL A 99 10.93 -2.37 2.24
C VAL A 99 10.55 -3.74 1.69
N ILE A 100 9.79 -3.73 0.61
CA ILE A 100 9.65 -4.89 -0.27
C ILE A 100 10.66 -4.68 -1.41
N THR A 101 11.83 -5.31 -1.32
CA THR A 101 12.83 -5.30 -2.40
C THR A 101 12.46 -6.29 -3.50
N GLY A 102 12.79 -5.98 -4.75
CA GLY A 102 12.56 -6.89 -5.88
C GLY A 102 11.17 -6.79 -6.51
N VAL A 103 10.38 -5.79 -6.11
CA VAL A 103 9.11 -5.46 -6.77
C VAL A 103 9.39 -4.80 -8.11
N ARG A 104 8.81 -5.36 -9.17
CA ARG A 104 8.73 -4.73 -10.49
C ARG A 104 7.31 -4.23 -10.68
N LEU A 105 7.15 -3.03 -11.24
CA LEU A 105 5.84 -2.54 -11.67
C LEU A 105 5.38 -3.44 -12.84
N LEU A 106 4.32 -4.22 -12.61
CA LEU A 106 3.75 -5.14 -13.58
C LEU A 106 2.62 -4.44 -14.35
N SER A 107 2.36 -4.87 -15.58
CA SER A 107 1.20 -4.38 -16.32
C SER A 107 -0.10 -4.90 -15.68
N ALA A 108 -1.25 -4.30 -15.99
CA ALA A 108 -2.55 -4.74 -15.47
C ALA A 108 -2.92 -6.21 -15.83
N GLU A 109 -2.13 -6.87 -16.69
CA GLU A 109 -2.30 -8.27 -17.10
C GLU A 109 -1.39 -9.23 -16.30
N GLU A 110 -0.43 -8.71 -15.54
CA GLU A 110 0.57 -9.44 -14.75
C GLU A 110 0.31 -9.27 -13.24
N VAL A 111 -0.95 -9.35 -12.82
CA VAL A 111 -1.45 -8.91 -11.50
C VAL A 111 -0.88 -9.69 -10.29
N GLU A 112 -0.26 -10.85 -10.51
CA GLU A 112 0.28 -11.69 -9.43
C GLU A 112 1.74 -12.07 -9.69
N THR A 113 2.60 -11.78 -8.70
CA THR A 113 3.98 -12.29 -8.68
C THR A 113 4.33 -12.83 -7.31
N THR A 114 5.02 -13.97 -7.26
CA THR A 114 5.52 -14.54 -6.00
C THR A 114 6.95 -14.06 -5.78
N VAL A 115 7.21 -13.50 -4.59
CA VAL A 115 8.52 -13.00 -4.16
C VAL A 115 8.97 -13.71 -2.90
N ASP A 116 10.28 -13.94 -2.78
CA ASP A 116 10.90 -14.39 -1.53
C ASP A 116 11.16 -13.18 -0.64
N PHE A 117 10.40 -13.05 0.45
CA PHE A 117 10.65 -12.03 1.46
C PHE A 117 11.60 -12.56 2.54
N ALA A 118 12.69 -11.82 2.79
CA ALA A 118 13.76 -12.23 3.70
C ALA A 118 14.00 -11.20 4.82
N PRO A 119 13.20 -11.20 5.90
CA PRO A 119 13.50 -10.38 7.07
C PRO A 119 14.70 -10.97 7.84
N ALA A 120 15.24 -10.21 8.79
CA ALA A 120 16.41 -10.62 9.60
C ALA A 120 16.26 -11.97 10.35
N GLY A 121 15.09 -12.60 10.35
CA GLY A 121 14.78 -13.86 11.02
C GLY A 121 14.36 -15.05 10.13
N GLY A 122 14.40 -14.97 8.80
CA GLY A 122 14.03 -16.11 7.94
C GLY A 122 13.79 -15.75 6.47
N ARG A 123 13.35 -16.72 5.65
CA ARG A 123 12.81 -16.50 4.30
C ARG A 123 11.41 -17.06 4.22
N PHE A 124 10.48 -16.28 3.67
CA PHE A 124 9.09 -16.66 3.54
C PHE A 124 8.62 -16.39 2.11
N PRO A 125 7.86 -17.32 1.49
CA PRO A 125 7.19 -17.02 0.24
C PRO A 125 6.08 -16.00 0.51
N ALA A 126 5.97 -14.98 -0.35
CA ALA A 126 4.88 -14.03 -0.33
C ALA A 126 4.34 -13.82 -1.74
N SER A 127 3.02 -13.74 -1.88
CA SER A 127 2.38 -13.34 -3.13
C SER A 127 2.10 -11.84 -3.10
N LEU A 128 2.53 -11.15 -4.15
CA LEU A 128 2.40 -9.71 -4.33
C LEU A 128 1.37 -9.43 -5.42
N PHE A 129 0.43 -8.56 -5.08
CA PHE A 129 -0.61 -8.07 -5.97
C PHE A 129 -0.50 -6.55 -6.08
N VAL A 130 -0.32 -6.05 -7.30
CA VAL A 130 -0.33 -4.61 -7.58
C VAL A 130 -1.74 -4.25 -8.05
N LEU A 131 -2.38 -3.34 -7.33
CA LEU A 131 -3.74 -2.90 -7.59
C LEU A 131 -3.71 -1.47 -8.12
N LEU A 132 -4.32 -1.26 -9.28
CA LEU A 132 -4.58 0.06 -9.84
C LEU A 132 -6.07 0.34 -9.77
N PHE A 133 -6.44 1.32 -8.97
CA PHE A 133 -7.80 1.84 -8.91
C PHE A 133 -8.04 2.82 -10.06
N GLY A 134 -9.28 2.96 -10.52
CA GLY A 134 -9.63 3.99 -11.50
C GLY A 134 -9.61 5.38 -10.87
N ASP A 135 -9.49 6.42 -11.70
CA ASP A 135 -9.50 7.82 -11.21
C ASP A 135 -10.76 8.17 -10.39
N SER A 136 -11.89 7.51 -10.69
CA SER A 136 -13.15 7.69 -9.95
C SER A 136 -13.17 7.03 -8.57
N ASP A 137 -12.23 6.13 -8.29
CA ASP A 137 -12.18 5.35 -7.06
C ASP A 137 -11.38 6.06 -5.95
N VAL A 138 -10.67 7.14 -6.30
CA VAL A 138 -9.82 7.91 -5.40
C VAL A 138 -10.40 9.31 -5.19
N PRO A 139 -11.24 9.53 -4.16
CA PRO A 139 -12.13 10.69 -4.08
C PRO A 139 -11.42 12.05 -3.85
N TRP A 140 -10.11 12.05 -3.66
CA TRP A 140 -9.29 13.22 -3.35
C TRP A 140 -8.26 13.55 -4.43
N TRP A 141 -8.18 12.76 -5.51
CA TRP A 141 -7.21 13.00 -6.56
C TRP A 141 -7.40 14.41 -7.10
N HIS A 142 -6.46 15.29 -6.77
CA HIS A 142 -6.61 16.74 -6.83
C HIS A 142 -7.43 17.23 -8.02
N ALA A 143 -8.71 17.49 -7.77
CA ALA A 143 -9.60 18.22 -8.66
C ALA A 143 -9.23 19.70 -8.57
N HIS A 144 -8.08 20.07 -9.14
CA HIS A 144 -7.66 21.46 -9.36
C HIS A 144 -7.01 21.60 -10.73
#